data_AF-A0A3M1EKU4-F1
#
_entry.id   AF-A0A3M1EKU4-F1
#
_cell.length_a   1.000
_cell.length_b   1.000
_cell.length_c   1.000
_cell.angle_alpha   90.00
_cell.angle_beta   90.00
_cell.angle_gamma   90.00
#
_symmetry.space_group_name_H-M   'P 1'
#
loop_
_entity.id
_entity.type
_entity.pdbx_description
1 polymer ?
#
loop_
_entity_poly.entity_id
_entity_poly.type
_entity_poly.pdbx_seq_one_letter_code
_entity_poly.pdbx_strand_id
1 'polypeptide(L)'
;HTTSFAYTLYGPDHWDLRDIVAIVSREEKAVGSSQGHIAAETSPHFTTRLAELPARLKTVRQAIRNRDIEALGEAAEADAISLHVVAMTSRPPIYYWAPGTVRLIHAVQAWRREGVPVYFTLDAGPNVHLICEAEHEADVLTRLAGIDEVSEVLVSGPAVGTRLTDDHLF
;
A
#
# COMPACT_ATOMS: atom_id res chain seq x y z
N HIS A 1 -5.28 -4.49 27.12
CA HIS A 1 -4.24 -4.98 26.19
C HIS A 1 -4.45 -6.41 25.69
N THR A 2 -5.42 -7.20 26.18
CA THR A 2 -5.64 -8.59 25.74
C THR A 2 -6.45 -8.77 24.44
N THR A 3 -7.07 -7.70 23.91
CA THR A 3 -7.95 -7.76 22.73
C THR A 3 -7.39 -7.05 21.50
N SER A 4 -6.21 -6.43 21.59
CA SER A 4 -5.55 -5.73 20.49
C SER A 4 -4.15 -6.31 20.30
N PHE A 5 -4.04 -7.24 19.36
CA PHE A 5 -2.82 -7.96 19.02
C PHE A 5 -2.88 -8.41 17.55
N ALA A 6 -1.73 -8.73 16.98
CA ALA A 6 -1.62 -9.30 15.65
C ALA A 6 -1.59 -10.84 15.72
N TYR A 7 -2.16 -11.49 14.71
CA TYR A 7 -2.03 -12.94 14.49
C TYR A 7 -1.92 -13.20 12.99
N THR A 8 -1.21 -14.27 12.63
CA THR A 8 -1.02 -14.66 11.24
C THR A 8 -2.33 -15.22 10.67
N LEU A 9 -2.76 -14.69 9.52
CA LEU A 9 -3.88 -15.26 8.77
C LEU A 9 -3.43 -16.46 7.95
N TYR A 10 -2.30 -16.31 7.23
CA TYR A 10 -1.70 -17.35 6.39
C TYR A 10 -0.17 -17.20 6.37
N GLY A 11 0.55 -18.30 6.15
CA GLY A 11 2.02 -18.31 6.02
C GLY A 11 2.52 -17.70 4.69
N PRO A 12 3.83 -17.49 4.55
CA PRO A 12 4.41 -16.85 3.36
C PRO A 12 4.15 -17.62 2.06
N ASP A 13 4.08 -18.96 2.12
CA ASP A 13 3.83 -19.81 0.94
C ASP A 13 2.35 -19.85 0.51
N HIS A 14 1.46 -19.11 1.19
CA HIS A 14 0.03 -19.15 0.90
C HIS A 14 -0.32 -18.52 -0.44
N TRP A 15 0.33 -17.42 -0.81
CA TRP A 15 0.04 -16.69 -2.05
C TRP A 15 1.30 -15.94 -2.49
N ASP A 16 1.82 -16.26 -3.68
CA ASP A 16 3.06 -15.68 -4.22
C ASP A 16 2.81 -14.27 -4.77
N LEU A 17 2.58 -13.33 -3.87
CA LEU A 17 2.42 -11.92 -4.14
C LEU A 17 3.78 -11.22 -4.21
N ARG A 18 3.80 -10.09 -4.89
CA ARG A 18 4.89 -9.12 -4.88
C ARG A 18 4.39 -7.77 -4.39
N ASP A 19 5.23 -7.15 -3.57
CA ASP A 19 5.16 -5.72 -3.24
C ASP A 19 6.37 -5.05 -3.89
N ILE A 20 6.09 -4.28 -4.93
CA ILE A 20 7.06 -3.53 -5.70
C ILE A 20 6.91 -2.05 -5.32
N VAL A 21 7.88 -1.53 -4.58
CA VAL A 21 7.87 -0.14 -4.11
C VAL A 21 8.56 0.74 -5.13
N ALA A 22 7.78 1.61 -5.78
CA ALA A 22 8.28 2.66 -6.65
C ALA A 22 8.65 3.90 -5.79
N ILE A 23 9.95 4.16 -5.67
CA ILE A 23 10.49 5.27 -4.86
C ILE A 23 10.42 6.57 -5.67
N VAL A 24 9.42 7.39 -5.32
CA VAL A 24 9.20 8.72 -5.90
C VAL A 24 10.04 9.77 -5.18
N SER A 25 10.18 9.66 -3.86
CA SER A 25 11.04 10.55 -3.07
C SER A 25 11.56 9.85 -1.81
N ARG A 26 12.81 10.18 -1.46
CA ARG A 26 13.46 9.81 -0.19
C ARG A 26 13.53 10.96 0.80
N GLU A 27 12.98 12.12 0.45
CA GLU A 27 12.95 13.28 1.33
C GLU A 27 12.14 12.98 2.59
N GLU A 28 12.54 13.61 3.70
CA GLU A 28 11.78 13.52 4.93
C GLU A 28 10.39 14.14 4.73
N LYS A 29 9.37 13.37 5.08
CA LYS A 29 7.99 13.82 5.01
C LYS A 29 7.77 15.02 5.94
N ALA A 30 7.22 16.10 5.39
CA ALA A 30 6.92 17.33 6.11
C ALA A 30 6.05 17.12 7.37
N VAL A 31 5.16 16.12 7.33
CA VAL A 31 4.34 15.70 8.48
C VAL A 31 4.49 14.20 8.68
N GLY A 32 5.05 13.79 9.83
CA GLY A 32 5.16 12.38 10.20
C GLY A 32 3.80 11.71 10.41
N SER A 33 3.76 10.37 10.33
CA SER A 33 2.51 9.59 10.47
C SER A 33 1.84 9.79 11.83
N SER A 34 2.60 9.93 12.92
CA SER A 34 2.04 10.18 14.25
C SER A 34 1.26 11.50 14.33
N GLN A 35 1.81 12.57 13.74
CA GLN A 35 1.12 13.85 13.65
C GLN A 35 -0.09 13.75 12.70
N GLY A 36 0.06 13.02 11.59
CA GLY A 36 -1.04 12.74 10.68
C GLY A 36 -2.21 12.01 11.33
N HIS A 37 -1.94 11.04 12.21
CA HIS A 37 -2.98 10.34 12.97
C HIS A 37 -3.72 11.26 13.93
N ILE A 38 -3.01 12.15 14.64
CA ILE A 38 -3.64 13.15 15.52
C ILE A 38 -4.54 14.08 14.69
N ALA A 39 -4.07 14.53 13.53
CA ALA A 39 -4.85 15.41 12.66
C ALA A 39 -6.05 14.71 12.01
N ALA A 40 -5.99 13.39 11.76
CA ALA A 40 -7.01 12.64 11.04
C ALA A 40 -8.41 12.82 11.63
N GLU A 41 -8.56 12.86 12.96
CA GLU A 41 -9.85 13.04 13.64
C GLU A 41 -10.54 14.37 13.33
N THR A 42 -9.79 15.37 12.87
CA THR A 42 -10.34 16.67 12.48
C THR A 42 -10.95 16.66 11.07
N SER A 43 -10.72 15.62 10.28
CA SER A 43 -11.30 15.46 8.95
C SER A 43 -12.80 15.16 9.04
N PRO A 44 -13.65 15.80 8.22
CA PRO A 44 -15.07 15.46 8.13
C PRO A 44 -15.32 14.03 7.60
N HIS A 45 -14.32 13.39 6.98
CA HIS A 45 -14.43 12.04 6.41
C HIS A 45 -13.94 10.94 7.35
N PHE A 46 -13.37 11.28 8.51
CA PHE A 46 -12.78 10.31 9.43
C PHE A 46 -13.81 9.27 9.92
N THR A 47 -14.98 9.73 10.38
CA THR A 47 -16.05 8.84 10.84
C THR A 47 -16.55 7.90 9.75
N THR A 48 -16.66 8.39 8.51
CA THR A 48 -17.05 7.57 7.36
C THR A 48 -16.01 6.48 7.09
N ARG A 49 -14.71 6.84 7.08
CA ARG A 49 -13.62 5.86 6.94
C ARG A 49 -13.73 4.75 7.99
N LEU A 50 -13.96 5.11 9.25
CA LEU A 50 -14.13 4.12 10.33
C LEU A 50 -15.33 3.19 10.11
N ALA A 51 -16.45 3.73 9.62
CA ALA A 51 -17.66 2.95 9.36
C ALA A 51 -17.49 1.93 8.21
N GLU A 52 -16.61 2.19 7.26
CA GLU A 52 -16.33 1.30 6.13
C GLU A 52 -15.39 0.14 6.49
N LEU A 53 -14.55 0.29 7.53
CA LEU A 53 -13.51 -0.68 7.88
C LEU A 53 -14.03 -2.12 8.09
N PRO A 54 -15.15 -2.38 8.80
CA PRO A 54 -15.62 -3.75 9.00
C PRO A 54 -15.92 -4.49 7.70
N ALA A 55 -16.56 -3.80 6.74
CA ALA A 55 -16.87 -4.37 5.43
C ALA A 55 -15.59 -4.59 4.61
N ARG A 56 -14.70 -3.58 4.57
CA ARG A 56 -13.43 -3.66 3.84
C ARG A 56 -12.54 -4.79 4.39
N LEU A 57 -12.44 -4.94 5.71
CA LEU A 57 -11.71 -6.03 6.36
C LEU A 57 -12.29 -7.41 6.01
N LYS A 58 -13.61 -7.54 5.88
CA LYS A 58 -14.24 -8.78 5.42
C LYS A 58 -13.84 -9.10 3.98
N THR A 59 -13.87 -8.11 3.08
CA THR A 59 -13.44 -8.25 1.68
C THR A 59 -11.98 -8.68 1.59
N VAL A 60 -11.06 -7.96 2.25
CA VAL A 60 -9.62 -8.26 2.22
C VAL A 60 -9.32 -9.67 2.75
N ARG A 61 -9.94 -10.09 3.87
CA ARG A 61 -9.76 -11.44 4.40
C ARG A 61 -10.24 -12.53 3.44
N GLN A 62 -11.35 -12.30 2.76
CA GLN A 62 -11.89 -13.24 1.78
C GLN A 62 -11.02 -13.28 0.52
N ALA A 63 -10.54 -12.12 0.06
CA ALA A 63 -9.65 -12.01 -1.08
C ALA A 63 -8.33 -12.76 -0.85
N ILE A 64 -7.69 -12.55 0.30
CA ILE A 64 -6.47 -13.29 0.69
C ILE A 64 -6.75 -14.79 0.77
N ARG A 65 -7.88 -15.19 1.38
CA ARG A 65 -8.26 -16.62 1.46
C ARG A 65 -8.39 -17.27 0.08
N ASN A 66 -9.00 -16.56 -0.87
CA ASN A 66 -9.31 -17.07 -2.19
C ASN A 66 -8.21 -16.82 -3.23
N ARG A 67 -7.15 -16.09 -2.88
CA ARG A 67 -6.13 -15.61 -3.81
C ARG A 67 -6.74 -14.78 -4.95
N ASP A 68 -7.66 -13.90 -4.57
CA ASP A 68 -8.40 -13.02 -5.48
C ASP A 68 -7.69 -11.66 -5.55
N ILE A 69 -6.79 -11.50 -6.53
CA ILE A 69 -5.96 -10.30 -6.67
C ILE A 69 -6.80 -9.07 -6.97
N GLU A 70 -7.90 -9.22 -7.70
CA GLU A 70 -8.79 -8.13 -8.05
C GLU A 70 -9.50 -7.59 -6.80
N ALA A 71 -10.14 -8.47 -6.03
CA ALA A 71 -10.82 -8.05 -4.80
C ALA A 71 -9.85 -7.49 -3.75
N LEU A 72 -8.63 -8.03 -3.65
CA LEU A 72 -7.59 -7.51 -2.75
C LEU A 72 -7.15 -6.12 -3.20
N GLY A 73 -6.81 -5.99 -4.48
CA GLY A 73 -6.25 -4.80 -5.08
C GLY A 73 -7.21 -3.61 -5.08
N GLU A 74 -8.48 -3.83 -5.47
CA GLU A 74 -9.51 -2.79 -5.41
C GLU A 74 -9.76 -2.31 -3.98
N ALA A 75 -9.77 -3.22 -3.01
CA ALA A 75 -9.92 -2.86 -1.60
C ALA A 75 -8.72 -2.07 -1.07
N ALA A 76 -7.50 -2.40 -1.52
CA ALA A 76 -6.28 -1.68 -1.16
C ALA A 76 -6.26 -0.26 -1.77
N GLU A 77 -6.57 -0.11 -3.05
CA GLU A 77 -6.67 1.20 -3.72
C GLU A 77 -7.71 2.08 -3.03
N ALA A 78 -8.90 1.53 -2.74
CA ALA A 78 -9.95 2.25 -2.04
C ALA A 78 -9.52 2.70 -0.63
N ASP A 79 -8.79 1.86 0.11
CA ASP A 79 -8.29 2.23 1.44
C ASP A 79 -7.23 3.33 1.38
N ALA A 80 -6.30 3.23 0.43
CA ALA A 80 -5.26 4.22 0.18
C ALA A 80 -5.87 5.59 -0.14
N ILE A 81 -6.82 5.65 -1.08
CA ILE A 81 -7.53 6.90 -1.40
C ILE A 81 -8.27 7.44 -0.18
N SER A 82 -8.99 6.59 0.55
CA SER A 82 -9.71 7.00 1.77
C SER A 82 -8.77 7.58 2.84
N LEU A 83 -7.56 7.02 3.01
CA LEU A 83 -6.54 7.54 3.92
C LEU A 83 -6.11 8.95 3.51
N HIS A 84 -5.79 9.13 2.22
CA HIS A 84 -5.33 10.42 1.72
C HIS A 84 -6.43 11.49 1.69
N VAL A 85 -7.69 11.13 1.45
CA VAL A 85 -8.82 12.05 1.61
C VAL A 85 -8.92 12.54 3.05
N VAL A 86 -8.80 11.63 4.03
CA VAL A 86 -8.78 12.01 5.45
C VAL A 86 -7.61 12.97 5.75
N ALA A 87 -6.40 12.66 5.27
CA ALA A 87 -5.23 13.51 5.47
C ALA A 87 -5.38 14.89 4.79
N MET A 88 -5.86 14.95 3.57
CA MET A 88 -6.02 16.21 2.81
C MET A 88 -7.15 17.10 3.36
N THR A 89 -8.09 16.52 4.11
CA THR A 89 -9.23 17.24 4.70
C THR A 89 -9.11 17.43 6.21
N SER A 90 -7.98 17.04 6.82
CA SER A 90 -7.66 17.37 8.21
C SER A 90 -7.34 18.86 8.38
N ARG A 91 -7.19 19.29 9.63
CA ARG A 91 -6.84 20.66 10.02
C ARG A 91 -5.58 20.65 10.91
N PRO A 92 -4.43 21.14 10.41
CA PRO A 92 -4.17 21.59 9.04
C PRO A 92 -4.27 20.44 8.01
N PRO A 93 -4.47 20.75 6.71
CA PRO A 93 -4.47 19.73 5.66
C PRO A 93 -3.07 19.16 5.46
N ILE A 94 -2.98 17.87 5.17
CA ILE A 94 -1.73 17.14 4.96
C ILE A 94 -1.71 16.56 3.55
N TYR A 95 -0.63 16.85 2.82
CA TYR A 95 -0.43 16.37 1.45
C TYR A 95 0.78 15.43 1.43
N TYR A 96 0.52 14.13 1.31
CA TYR A 96 1.57 13.12 1.18
C TYR A 96 1.99 12.87 -0.27
N TRP A 97 1.09 13.15 -1.22
CA TRP A 97 1.32 12.88 -2.63
C TRP A 97 2.30 13.85 -3.25
N ALA A 98 3.13 13.31 -4.14
CA ALA A 98 3.93 14.08 -5.08
C ALA A 98 3.37 13.89 -6.51
N PRO A 99 3.79 14.71 -7.49
CA PRO A 99 3.38 14.51 -8.89
C PRO A 99 3.63 13.08 -9.40
N GLY A 100 4.77 12.47 -9.02
CA GLY A 100 5.08 11.07 -9.37
C GLY A 100 4.10 10.06 -8.79
N THR A 101 3.55 10.31 -7.59
CA THR A 101 2.50 9.48 -7.00
C THR A 101 1.26 9.44 -7.91
N VAL A 102 0.80 10.60 -8.36
CA VAL A 102 -0.39 10.71 -9.23
C VAL A 102 -0.12 10.09 -10.60
N ARG A 103 1.08 10.30 -11.16
CA ARG A 103 1.51 9.67 -12.41
C ARG A 103 1.44 8.15 -12.33
N LEU A 104 1.92 7.56 -11.23
CA LEU A 104 1.89 6.11 -11.00
C LEU A 104 0.47 5.58 -10.83
N ILE A 105 -0.42 6.27 -10.11
CA ILE A 105 -1.84 5.88 -9.98
C ILE A 105 -2.48 5.73 -11.38
N HIS A 106 -2.28 6.71 -12.26
CA HIS A 106 -2.80 6.64 -13.62
C HIS A 106 -2.14 5.54 -14.47
N ALA A 107 -0.83 5.34 -14.31
CA ALA A 107 -0.10 4.30 -15.01
C ALA A 107 -0.62 2.90 -14.62
N VAL A 108 -0.78 2.62 -13.33
CA VAL A 108 -1.32 1.36 -12.80
C VAL A 108 -2.71 1.07 -13.36
N GLN A 109 -3.60 2.06 -13.38
CA GLN A 109 -4.94 1.92 -13.98
C GLN A 109 -4.90 1.66 -15.49
N ALA A 110 -3.91 2.22 -16.20
CA ALA A 110 -3.70 1.91 -17.62
C ALA A 110 -3.18 0.49 -17.82
N TRP A 111 -2.16 0.08 -17.06
CA TRP A 111 -1.57 -1.26 -17.13
C TRP A 111 -2.61 -2.35 -16.82
N ARG A 112 -3.50 -2.11 -15.85
CA ARG A 112 -4.62 -3.00 -15.55
C ARG A 112 -5.58 -3.17 -16.72
N ARG A 113 -5.88 -2.10 -17.47
CA ARG A 113 -6.70 -2.18 -18.70
C ARG A 113 -5.98 -2.89 -19.85
N GLU A 114 -4.65 -2.94 -19.81
CA GLU A 114 -3.81 -3.64 -20.78
C GLU A 114 -3.57 -5.11 -20.41
N GLY A 115 -4.16 -5.60 -19.31
CA GLY A 115 -4.11 -7.01 -18.91
C GLY A 115 -3.08 -7.35 -17.84
N VAL A 116 -2.48 -6.35 -17.18
CA VAL A 116 -1.56 -6.57 -16.05
C VAL A 116 -2.32 -6.34 -14.74
N PRO A 117 -2.74 -7.38 -14.00
CA PRO A 117 -3.47 -7.23 -12.74
C PRO A 117 -2.55 -6.73 -11.62
N VAL A 118 -2.28 -5.44 -11.66
CA VAL A 118 -1.50 -4.69 -10.67
C VAL A 118 -2.36 -3.58 -10.06
N TYR A 119 -2.18 -3.38 -8.77
CA TYR A 119 -2.94 -2.45 -7.96
C TYR A 119 -2.00 -1.67 -7.06
N PHE A 120 -2.38 -0.44 -6.71
CA PHE A 120 -1.54 0.39 -5.85
C PHE A 120 -2.06 0.45 -4.41
N THR A 121 -1.15 0.66 -3.47
CA THR A 121 -1.46 1.18 -2.14
C THR A 121 -0.43 2.25 -1.76
N LEU A 122 -0.80 3.07 -0.78
CA LEU A 122 -0.03 4.24 -0.36
C LEU A 122 -0.10 4.37 1.16
N ASP A 123 1.05 4.70 1.74
CA ASP A 123 1.18 5.06 3.14
C ASP A 123 1.17 6.60 3.32
N ALA A 124 1.53 7.06 4.52
CA ALA A 124 1.81 8.47 4.80
C ALA A 124 3.13 8.93 4.13
N GLY A 125 3.15 8.99 2.79
CA GLY A 125 4.27 9.44 1.96
C GLY A 125 3.99 9.36 0.44
N PRO A 126 4.96 9.75 -0.40
CA PRO A 126 4.77 9.82 -1.85
C PRO A 126 5.08 8.52 -2.60
N ASN A 127 5.74 7.56 -1.95
CA ASN A 127 6.16 6.30 -2.55
C ASN A 127 4.96 5.38 -2.75
N VAL A 128 4.95 4.67 -3.88
CA VAL A 128 3.81 3.85 -4.31
C VAL A 128 4.18 2.38 -4.18
N HIS A 129 3.37 1.62 -3.46
CA HIS A 129 3.47 0.17 -3.40
C HIS A 129 2.60 -0.41 -4.49
N LEU A 130 3.16 -1.27 -5.33
CA LEU A 130 2.46 -1.99 -6.38
C LEU A 130 2.33 -3.46 -6.00
N ILE A 131 1.09 -3.91 -5.87
CA ILE A 131 0.75 -5.27 -5.49
C ILE A 131 0.31 -6.03 -6.74
N CYS A 132 0.99 -7.14 -7.03
CA CYS A 132 0.66 -8.06 -8.11
C CYS A 132 1.04 -9.50 -7.73
N GLU A 133 0.62 -10.46 -8.54
CA GLU A 133 1.12 -11.84 -8.46
C GLU A 133 2.50 -11.94 -9.11
N ALA A 134 3.34 -12.86 -8.62
CA ALA A 134 4.74 -12.99 -9.06
C ALA A 134 4.92 -13.16 -10.58
N GLU A 135 3.95 -13.76 -11.28
CA GLU A 135 3.99 -13.89 -12.73
C GLU A 135 3.98 -12.55 -13.49
N HIS A 136 3.48 -11.48 -12.86
CA HIS A 136 3.42 -10.14 -13.44
C HIS A 136 4.58 -9.22 -13.01
N GLU A 137 5.47 -9.68 -12.13
CA GLU A 137 6.58 -8.88 -11.59
C GLU A 137 7.44 -8.29 -12.70
N ALA A 138 7.91 -9.12 -13.64
CA ALA A 138 8.80 -8.68 -14.72
C ALA A 138 8.16 -7.62 -15.63
N ASP A 139 6.85 -7.74 -15.90
CA ASP A 139 6.11 -6.76 -16.70
C ASP A 139 5.97 -5.44 -15.94
N VAL A 140 5.61 -5.48 -14.64
CA VAL A 140 5.53 -4.28 -13.80
C VAL A 140 6.88 -3.56 -13.71
N LEU A 141 7.99 -4.29 -13.52
CA LEU A 141 9.34 -3.72 -13.50
C LEU A 141 9.71 -3.07 -14.84
N THR A 142 9.37 -3.72 -15.96
CA THR A 142 9.61 -3.17 -17.31
C THR A 142 8.86 -1.86 -17.52
N ARG A 143 7.60 -1.80 -17.07
CA ARG A 143 6.76 -0.61 -17.20
C ARG A 143 7.20 0.53 -16.29
N LEU A 144 7.64 0.22 -15.07
CA LEU A 144 8.20 1.19 -14.13
C LEU A 144 9.46 1.88 -14.66
N ALA A 145 10.30 1.16 -15.42
CA ALA A 145 11.51 1.74 -16.01
C ALA A 145 11.22 2.90 -16.99
N GLY A 146 9.98 3.02 -17.47
CA GLY A 146 9.51 4.13 -18.32
C GLY A 146 8.86 5.30 -17.56
N ILE A 147 8.93 5.32 -16.22
CA ILE A 147 8.36 6.40 -15.39
C ILE A 147 9.50 7.24 -14.81
N ASP A 148 9.72 8.42 -15.35
CA ASP A 148 10.84 9.31 -14.99
C ASP A 148 10.82 9.73 -13.50
N GLU A 149 9.65 9.78 -12.87
CA GLU A 149 9.51 10.13 -11.46
C GLU A 149 9.93 9.02 -10.49
N VAL A 150 10.25 7.81 -10.98
CA VAL A 150 10.70 6.69 -10.15
C VAL A 150 12.23 6.65 -10.13
N SER A 151 12.80 6.97 -8.98
CA SER A 151 14.25 7.00 -8.78
C SER A 151 14.86 5.63 -8.48
N GLU A 152 14.07 4.73 -7.91
CA GLU A 152 14.50 3.41 -7.44
C GLU A 152 13.28 2.50 -7.31
N VAL A 153 13.50 1.20 -7.47
CA VAL A 153 12.48 0.17 -7.29
C VAL A 153 12.98 -0.86 -6.29
N LEU A 154 12.17 -1.13 -5.26
CA LEU A 154 12.42 -2.20 -4.30
C LEU A 154 11.39 -3.31 -4.53
N VAL A 155 11.83 -4.56 -4.54
CA VAL A 155 10.94 -5.72 -4.73
C VAL A 155 10.99 -6.60 -3.49
N SER A 156 9.82 -6.99 -3.01
CA SER A 156 9.67 -7.93 -1.91
C SER A 156 8.43 -8.80 -2.11
N GLY A 157 8.27 -9.82 -1.26
CA GLY A 157 7.08 -10.68 -1.23
C GLY A 157 6.81 -11.15 0.20
N PRO A 158 5.73 -11.91 0.42
CA PRO A 158 5.42 -12.51 1.71
C PRO A 158 6.62 -13.30 2.25
N ALA A 159 6.99 -13.04 3.50
CA ALA A 159 8.18 -13.62 4.12
C ALA A 159 7.87 -14.18 5.51
N VAL A 160 8.80 -15.00 6.02
CA VAL A 160 8.77 -15.40 7.43
C VAL A 160 8.96 -14.18 8.33
N GLY A 161 8.31 -14.21 9.49
CA GLY A 161 8.48 -13.17 10.51
C GLY A 161 9.88 -13.16 11.13
N THR A 162 10.04 -12.40 12.21
CA THR A 162 11.29 -12.33 12.97
C THR A 162 11.79 -13.71 13.37
N ARG A 163 13.07 -13.98 13.12
CA ARG A 163 13.76 -15.21 13.50
C ARG A 163 15.04 -14.88 14.26
N LEU A 164 15.45 -15.78 15.14
CA LEU A 164 16.78 -15.71 15.75
C LEU A 164 17.83 -16.09 14.70
N THR A 165 18.97 -15.41 14.74
CA THR A 165 20.13 -15.70 13.90
C THR A 165 21.29 -16.09 14.80
N ASP A 166 22.10 -17.05 14.35
CA ASP A 166 23.35 -17.41 15.04
C ASP A 166 24.46 -16.38 14.78
N ASP A 167 24.23 -15.47 13.83
CA ASP A 167 25.11 -14.33 13.57
C ASP A 167 24.98 -13.29 14.68
N HIS A 168 26.08 -13.09 15.41
CA HIS A 168 26.22 -11.97 16.35
C HIS A 168 26.79 -10.75 15.62
N LEU A 169 26.31 -9.56 15.96
CA LEU A 169 26.84 -8.30 15.41
C LEU A 169 28.27 -8.00 15.88
N PHE A 170 28.85 -8.82 16.79
CA PHE A 170 30.20 -8.75 17.34
C PHE A 170 30.72 -10.14 17.72
#